data_AF-A0A2D9CIL4-F1
#
_entry.id   AF-A0A2D9CIL4-F1
#
_cell.length_a   1.000
_cell.length_b   1.000
_cell.length_c   1.000
_cell.angle_alpha   90.00
_cell.angle_beta   90.00
_cell.angle_gamma   90.00
#
_symmetry.space_group_name_H-M   'P 1'
#
loop_
_entity.id
_entity.type
_entity.pdbx_description
1 polymer ?
#
loop_
_entity_poly.entity_id
_entity_poly.type
_entity_poly.pdbx_seq_one_letter_code
_entity_poly.pdbx_strand_id
1 'polypeptide(L)'
;MAENRIKREEVTREKTARKAAWTRPEVLPSPHPEPGYAFRWIRVSTQGNMDATNVSSKLREGWEPVKASDHPEITLVSIENEKFKDNLIIGGLMLCKAPVEMVDERNTYYKDQSTAQMQSVDNSLMRENDPRMPLFNDRRSKVTFGSGS
;
A
#
# COMPACT_ATOMS: atom_id res chain seq x y z
N MET A 1 24.21 -34.79 5.80
CA MET A 1 23.35 -34.28 6.89
C MET A 1 23.77 -32.83 7.08
N ALA A 2 23.14 -31.79 6.56
CA ALA A 2 21.71 -31.53 6.45
C ALA A 2 21.30 -31.09 5.03
N GLU A 3 20.02 -31.32 4.74
CA GLU A 3 19.40 -31.28 3.43
C GLU A 3 19.22 -29.84 2.91
N ASN A 4 19.64 -29.61 1.67
CA ASN A 4 19.22 -28.47 0.86
C ASN A 4 17.71 -28.56 0.66
N ARG A 5 16.97 -27.91 1.56
CA ARG A 5 15.51 -27.73 1.51
C ARG A 5 15.14 -26.70 0.44
N ILE A 6 15.61 -26.93 -0.79
CA ILE A 6 15.12 -26.23 -1.97
C ILE A 6 13.65 -26.66 -2.10
N LYS A 7 12.74 -25.71 -1.92
CA LYS A 7 11.29 -25.89 -2.03
C LYS A 7 10.98 -26.65 -3.32
N ARG A 8 10.55 -27.91 -3.17
CA ARG A 8 10.12 -28.81 -4.27
C ARG A 8 8.95 -28.23 -5.10
N GLU A 9 8.33 -27.15 -4.65
CA GLU A 9 7.22 -26.49 -5.32
C GLU A 9 7.63 -25.62 -6.53
N GLU A 10 8.87 -25.13 -6.59
CA GLU A 10 9.31 -24.25 -7.70
C GLU A 10 9.72 -25.03 -8.97
N VAL A 11 10.25 -26.25 -8.82
CA VAL A 11 10.89 -26.98 -9.94
C VAL A 11 9.90 -27.52 -10.97
N THR A 12 8.63 -27.69 -10.60
CA THR A 12 7.64 -28.40 -11.46
C THR A 12 6.70 -27.48 -12.23
N ARG A 13 6.59 -26.19 -11.86
CA ARG A 13 5.60 -25.27 -12.48
C ARG A 13 6.16 -24.46 -13.66
N GLU A 14 7.47 -24.38 -13.81
CA GLU A 14 8.10 -23.59 -14.87
C GLU A 14 8.04 -24.23 -16.27
N LYS A 15 7.82 -25.55 -16.38
CA LYS A 15 7.90 -26.26 -17.67
C LYS A 15 6.66 -26.12 -18.57
N THR A 16 5.64 -25.36 -18.19
CA THR A 16 4.44 -25.17 -19.02
C THR A 16 3.85 -23.77 -18.92
N ALA A 17 4.69 -22.74 -18.77
CA ALA A 17 4.23 -21.36 -18.85
C ALA A 17 3.88 -21.01 -20.31
N ARG A 18 2.60 -20.70 -20.57
CA ARG A 18 2.19 -20.07 -21.84
C ARG A 18 2.98 -18.77 -22.03
N LYS A 19 3.26 -18.37 -23.28
CA LYS A 19 3.87 -17.05 -23.56
C LYS A 19 3.13 -15.97 -22.76
N ALA A 20 3.83 -15.34 -21.83
CA ALA A 20 3.29 -14.24 -21.06
C ALA A 20 2.84 -13.16 -22.04
N ALA A 21 1.59 -12.70 -21.91
CA ALA A 21 1.15 -11.54 -22.65
C ALA A 21 2.03 -10.34 -22.26
N TRP A 22 2.30 -9.46 -23.21
CA TRP A 22 3.02 -8.23 -22.89
C TRP A 22 2.24 -7.45 -21.81
N THR A 23 2.93 -7.15 -20.72
CA THR A 23 2.42 -6.32 -19.63
C THR A 23 3.08 -4.96 -19.68
N ARG A 24 2.31 -3.90 -19.45
CA ARG A 24 2.86 -2.56 -19.29
C ARG A 24 3.93 -2.57 -18.18
N PRO A 25 5.10 -1.93 -18.36
CA PRO A 25 6.08 -1.80 -17.30
C PRO A 25 5.47 -1.05 -16.11
N GLU A 26 5.64 -1.58 -14.89
CA GLU A 26 5.30 -0.85 -13.68
C GLU A 26 6.33 0.28 -13.46
N VAL A 27 5.87 1.43 -12.96
CA VAL A 27 6.74 2.59 -12.69
C VAL A 27 7.74 2.26 -11.58
N LEU A 28 7.31 1.45 -10.61
CA LEU A 28 8.13 0.98 -9.51
C LEU A 28 8.05 -0.54 -9.42
N PRO A 29 9.16 -1.23 -9.20
CA PRO A 29 9.16 -2.68 -8.99
C PRO A 29 8.47 -3.00 -7.66
N SER A 30 7.64 -4.04 -7.70
CA SER A 30 6.96 -4.58 -6.54
C SER A 30 7.85 -5.64 -5.87
N PRO A 31 8.19 -5.51 -4.58
CA PRO A 31 8.98 -6.53 -3.88
C PRO A 31 8.19 -7.83 -3.72
N HIS A 32 8.89 -8.94 -3.51
CA HIS A 32 8.21 -10.19 -3.15
C HIS A 32 7.42 -10.03 -1.84
N PRO A 33 6.15 -10.48 -1.80
CA PRO A 33 5.33 -10.34 -0.61
C PRO A 33 5.90 -11.21 0.52
N GLU A 34 6.06 -10.59 1.69
CA GLU A 34 6.48 -11.25 2.92
C GLU A 34 5.24 -11.40 3.84
N PRO A 35 4.90 -12.62 4.30
CA PRO A 35 3.75 -12.80 5.17
C PRO A 35 3.84 -11.94 6.44
N GLY A 36 2.79 -11.18 6.74
CA GLY A 36 2.72 -10.32 7.92
C GLY A 36 3.32 -8.91 7.74
N TYR A 37 3.98 -8.63 6.62
CA TYR A 37 4.51 -7.31 6.30
C TYR A 37 3.87 -6.72 5.04
N ALA A 38 3.60 -5.42 5.10
CA ALA A 38 3.19 -4.61 3.97
C ALA A 38 4.35 -3.74 3.51
N PHE A 39 4.58 -3.72 2.21
CA PHE A 39 5.61 -2.90 1.58
C PHE A 39 5.03 -1.62 0.98
N ARG A 40 5.77 -0.53 1.11
CA ARG A 40 5.37 0.76 0.54
C ARG A 40 6.58 1.60 0.14
N TRP A 41 6.48 2.22 -1.02
CA TRP A 41 7.40 3.28 -1.45
C TRP A 41 7.06 4.61 -0.75
N ILE A 42 8.01 5.11 0.05
CA ILE A 42 7.89 6.33 0.83
C ILE A 42 8.74 7.43 0.21
N ARG A 43 8.15 8.62 0.03
CA ARG A 43 8.86 9.75 -0.55
C ARG A 43 9.97 10.27 0.36
N VAL A 44 11.19 10.30 -0.19
CA VAL A 44 12.40 10.85 0.44
C VAL A 44 12.79 12.17 -0.18
N SER A 45 12.55 12.38 -1.48
CA SER A 45 12.80 13.66 -2.13
C SER A 45 11.70 14.03 -3.12
N THR A 46 11.53 15.33 -3.32
CA THR A 46 10.65 15.91 -4.34
C THR A 46 11.46 16.94 -5.12
N GLN A 47 11.54 16.78 -6.45
CA GLN A 47 12.30 17.70 -7.32
C GLN A 47 13.75 17.94 -6.84
N GLY A 48 14.42 16.89 -6.35
CA GLY A 48 15.79 16.97 -5.83
C GLY A 48 15.93 17.49 -4.40
N ASN A 49 14.86 18.08 -3.82
CA ASN A 49 14.86 18.52 -2.42
C ASN A 49 14.48 17.38 -1.48
N MET A 50 15.24 17.20 -0.40
CA MET A 50 14.99 16.16 0.60
C MET A 50 13.77 16.50 1.46
N ASP A 51 12.79 15.59 1.51
CA ASP A 51 11.58 15.69 2.32
C ASP A 51 11.78 14.97 3.66
N ALA A 52 12.63 15.55 4.52
CA ALA A 52 12.97 14.98 5.82
C ALA A 52 11.74 14.86 6.76
N THR A 53 10.76 15.74 6.60
CA THR A 53 9.51 15.72 7.38
C THR A 53 8.69 14.48 7.06
N ASN A 54 8.51 14.15 5.78
CA ASN A 54 7.78 12.93 5.41
C ASN A 54 8.51 11.67 5.88
N VAL A 55 9.83 11.58 5.68
CA VAL A 55 10.63 10.42 6.12
C VAL A 55 10.52 10.24 7.64
N SER A 56 10.78 11.29 8.42
CA SER A 56 10.73 11.23 9.88
C SER A 56 9.34 10.88 10.41
N SER A 57 8.29 11.43 9.80
CA SER A 57 6.90 11.09 10.16
C SER A 57 6.62 9.62 9.95
N LYS A 58 7.05 9.05 8.81
CA LYS A 58 6.84 7.64 8.50
C LYS A 58 7.66 6.68 9.36
N LEU A 59 8.91 7.04 9.65
CA LEU A 59 9.72 6.27 10.61
C LEU A 59 9.05 6.25 12.00
N ARG A 60 8.47 7.38 12.44
CA ARG A 60 7.74 7.44 13.72
C ARG A 60 6.41 6.68 13.71
N GLU A 61 5.75 6.61 12.54
CA GLU A 61 4.57 5.76 12.36
C GLU A 61 4.91 4.27 12.53
N GLY A 62 6.18 3.86 12.36
CA GLY A 62 6.61 2.46 12.46
C GLY A 62 7.01 1.84 11.12
N TRP A 63 7.19 2.64 10.07
CA TRP A 63 7.76 2.15 8.81
C TRP A 63 9.27 1.96 8.95
N GLU A 64 9.75 0.78 8.58
CA GLU A 64 11.17 0.43 8.60
C GLU A 64 11.75 0.43 7.19
N PRO A 65 12.91 1.07 6.95
CA PRO A 65 13.55 1.05 5.66
C PRO A 65 14.06 -0.36 5.32
N VAL A 66 13.84 -0.78 4.07
CA VAL A 66 14.26 -2.08 3.57
C VAL A 66 15.64 -1.97 2.94
N LYS A 67 16.54 -2.90 3.27
CA LYS A 67 17.88 -2.94 2.70
C LYS A 67 17.86 -3.49 1.29
N ALA A 68 18.74 -2.98 0.44
CA ALA A 68 18.90 -3.50 -0.92
C ALA A 68 19.33 -4.99 -0.94
N SER A 69 20.03 -5.45 0.10
CA SER A 69 20.46 -6.84 0.24
C SER A 69 19.31 -7.82 0.47
N ASP A 70 18.19 -7.37 1.04
CA ASP A 70 17.05 -8.24 1.37
C ASP A 70 16.20 -8.56 0.12
N HIS A 71 16.29 -7.72 -0.92
CA HIS A 71 15.52 -7.85 -2.16
C HIS A 71 16.41 -7.71 -3.42
N PRO A 72 17.25 -8.73 -3.72
CA PRO A 72 18.14 -8.70 -4.89
C PRO A 72 17.39 -8.73 -6.23
N GLU A 73 16.10 -9.08 -6.25
CA GLU A 73 15.25 -9.05 -7.43
C GLU A 73 14.98 -7.64 -7.96
N ILE A 74 15.12 -6.61 -7.11
CA ILE A 74 14.92 -5.22 -7.50
C ILE A 74 16.25 -4.62 -7.98
N THR A 75 16.41 -4.57 -9.31
CA THR A 75 17.57 -3.92 -9.93
C THR A 75 17.52 -2.41 -9.68
N LEU A 76 18.42 -1.92 -8.84
CA LEU A 76 18.60 -0.49 -8.58
C LEU A 76 19.23 0.18 -9.81
N VAL A 77 18.45 1.01 -10.51
CA VAL A 77 18.99 1.99 -11.46
C VAL A 77 19.48 3.17 -10.63
N SER A 78 20.71 3.02 -10.12
CA SER A 78 21.52 3.95 -9.32
C SER A 78 21.05 5.41 -9.31
N ILE A 79 20.77 5.96 -8.12
CA ILE A 79 20.89 7.41 -7.85
C ILE A 79 21.68 7.60 -6.55
N GLU A 80 22.77 8.35 -6.67
CA GLU A 80 23.74 8.75 -5.66
C GLU A 80 23.07 9.47 -4.48
N ASN A 81 22.90 8.79 -3.35
CA ASN A 81 22.57 9.45 -2.09
C ASN A 81 23.26 8.73 -0.92
N GLU A 82 24.41 9.25 -0.49
CA GLU A 82 25.28 8.61 0.51
C GLU A 82 24.58 8.35 1.86
N LYS A 83 23.58 9.17 2.22
CA LYS A 83 22.83 9.04 3.49
C LYS A 83 22.00 7.76 3.60
N PHE A 84 21.72 7.07 2.49
CA PHE A 84 20.85 5.91 2.46
C PHE A 84 21.43 4.78 1.59
N LYS A 85 22.76 4.66 1.57
CA LYS A 85 23.48 3.76 0.66
C LYS A 85 23.05 2.28 0.75
N ASP A 86 22.60 1.84 1.92
CA ASP A 86 22.20 0.45 2.16
C ASP A 86 20.70 0.21 1.92
N ASN A 87 19.90 1.27 1.78
CA ASN A 87 18.44 1.18 1.64
C ASN A 87 18.03 1.17 0.17
N LEU A 88 16.92 0.49 -0.12
CA LEU A 88 16.37 0.42 -1.47
C LEU A 88 15.70 1.76 -1.83
N ILE A 89 16.35 2.56 -2.69
CA ILE A 89 15.86 3.86 -3.15
C ILE A 89 15.80 3.92 -4.67
N ILE A 90 14.65 4.37 -5.19
CA ILE A 90 14.41 4.57 -6.62
C ILE A 90 13.75 5.93 -6.81
N GLY A 91 14.39 6.82 -7.59
CA GLY A 91 13.77 8.08 -8.01
C GLY A 91 13.29 9.00 -6.87
N GLY A 92 13.97 8.98 -5.71
CA GLY A 92 13.55 9.77 -4.54
C GLY A 92 12.48 9.10 -3.68
N LEU A 93 12.17 7.82 -3.91
CA LEU A 93 11.31 6.98 -3.08
C LEU A 93 12.13 5.89 -2.41
N MET A 94 11.89 5.62 -1.14
CA MET A 94 12.51 4.56 -0.34
C MET A 94 11.50 3.47 -0.05
N LEU A 95 11.87 2.22 -0.31
CA LEU A 95 11.03 1.09 0.08
C LEU A 95 11.10 0.91 1.59
N CYS A 96 9.93 0.87 2.22
CA CYS A 96 9.79 0.57 3.63
C CYS A 96 8.81 -0.59 3.83
N LYS A 97 9.00 -1.32 4.92
CA LYS A 97 8.08 -2.35 5.39
C LYS A 97 7.45 -1.94 6.72
N ALA A 98 6.23 -2.40 6.97
CA ALA A 98 5.55 -2.26 8.25
C ALA A 98 4.67 -3.50 8.49
N PRO A 99 4.36 -3.86 9.74
CA PRO A 99 3.40 -4.92 10.03
C PRO A 99 2.04 -4.63 9.39
N VAL A 100 1.40 -5.64 8.81
CA VAL A 100 0.08 -5.49 8.14
C VAL A 100 -0.96 -4.93 9.10
N GLU A 101 -0.97 -5.40 10.35
CA GLU A 101 -1.90 -4.96 11.39
C GLU A 101 -1.85 -3.44 11.60
N MET A 102 -0.64 -2.87 11.71
CA MET A 102 -0.42 -1.43 11.84
C MET A 102 -0.97 -0.66 10.63
N VAL A 103 -0.77 -1.19 9.42
CA VAL A 103 -1.27 -0.57 8.19
C VAL A 103 -2.80 -0.60 8.15
N ASP A 104 -3.41 -1.70 8.58
CA ASP A 104 -4.86 -1.87 8.61
C ASP A 104 -5.53 -1.00 9.67
N GLU A 105 -4.94 -0.88 10.86
CA GLU A 105 -5.39 0.06 11.89
C GLU A 105 -5.37 1.50 11.38
N ARG A 106 -4.25 1.90 10.76
CA ARG A 106 -4.11 3.23 10.15
C ARG A 106 -5.17 3.45 9.06
N ASN A 107 -5.37 2.49 8.17
CA ASN A 107 -6.36 2.58 7.10
C ASN A 107 -7.78 2.71 7.65
N THR A 108 -8.09 1.96 8.73
CA THR A 108 -9.37 2.03 9.43
C THR A 108 -9.59 3.42 10.02
N TYR A 109 -8.60 3.96 10.73
CA TYR A 109 -8.68 5.32 11.29
C TYR A 109 -9.00 6.39 10.24
N TYR A 110 -8.28 6.40 9.11
CA TYR A 110 -8.55 7.39 8.06
C TYR A 110 -9.86 7.15 7.32
N LYS A 111 -10.27 5.89 7.17
CA LYS A 111 -11.58 5.53 6.61
C LYS A 111 -12.71 6.03 7.50
N ASP A 112 -12.59 5.87 8.81
CA ASP A 112 -13.58 6.33 9.78
C ASP A 112 -13.64 7.86 9.81
N GLN A 113 -12.48 8.53 9.78
CA GLN A 113 -12.43 9.99 9.68
C GLN A 113 -13.11 10.51 8.39
N SER A 114 -12.85 9.88 7.25
CA SER A 114 -13.52 10.22 5.99
C SER A 114 -15.03 9.96 6.05
N THR A 115 -15.43 8.86 6.66
CA THR A 115 -16.85 8.52 6.86
C THR A 115 -17.55 9.54 7.75
N ALA A 116 -16.92 9.95 8.85
CA ALA A 116 -17.44 10.96 9.75
C ALA A 116 -17.59 12.34 9.07
N GLN A 117 -16.64 12.72 8.22
CA GLN A 117 -16.73 13.96 7.43
C GLN A 117 -17.94 13.92 6.48
N MET A 118 -18.13 12.81 5.75
CA MET A 118 -19.29 12.64 4.86
C MET A 118 -20.61 12.71 5.64
N GLN A 119 -20.70 12.04 6.79
CA GLN A 119 -21.88 12.09 7.65
C GLN A 119 -22.15 13.51 8.19
N SER A 120 -21.10 14.26 8.54
CA SER A 120 -21.25 15.65 9.00
C SER A 120 -21.82 16.56 7.91
N VAL A 121 -21.37 16.40 6.66
CA VAL A 121 -21.91 17.14 5.51
C VAL A 121 -23.38 16.77 5.29
N ASP A 122 -23.70 15.48 5.29
CA ASP A 122 -25.07 14.99 5.13
C ASP A 122 -25.98 15.54 6.23
N ASN A 123 -25.53 15.54 7.48
CA ASN A 123 -26.30 16.06 8.61
C ASN A 123 -26.55 17.57 8.50
N SER A 124 -25.59 18.33 7.97
CA SER A 124 -25.78 19.76 7.70
C SER A 124 -26.80 19.97 6.59
N LEU A 125 -26.69 19.23 5.49
CA LEU A 125 -27.63 19.28 4.37
C LEU A 125 -29.06 18.92 4.80
N MET A 126 -29.22 17.91 5.65
CA MET A 126 -30.53 17.48 6.15
C MET A 126 -31.12 18.44 7.19
N ARG A 127 -30.29 19.22 7.90
CA ARG A 127 -30.76 20.25 8.84
C ARG A 127 -31.42 21.43 8.11
N GLU A 128 -30.95 21.75 6.92
CA GLU A 128 -31.49 22.83 6.07
C GLU A 128 -32.70 22.38 5.23
N ASN A 129 -33.20 21.15 5.46
CA ASN A 129 -34.33 20.60 4.74
C ASN A 129 -35.64 21.33 5.11
N ASP A 130 -36.25 21.99 4.12
CA ASP A 130 -37.59 22.56 4.26
C ASP A 130 -38.64 21.45 4.04
N PRO A 131 -39.59 21.25 4.98
CA PRO A 131 -40.65 20.24 4.85
C PRO A 131 -41.49 20.30 3.56
N ARG A 132 -41.52 21.45 2.86
CA ARG A 132 -42.24 21.64 1.59
C ARG A 132 -41.44 21.18 0.36
N MET A 133 -40.12 21.02 0.50
CA MET A 133 -39.23 20.48 -0.52
C MET A 133 -38.21 19.52 0.11
N PRO A 134 -38.64 18.28 0.43
CA PRO A 134 -37.77 17.32 1.09
C PRO A 134 -36.56 16.94 0.22
N LEU A 135 -35.36 17.12 0.76
CA LEU A 135 -34.14 16.51 0.21
C LEU A 135 -34.17 15.00 0.48
N PHE A 136 -34.09 14.20 -0.59
CA PHE A 136 -34.00 12.74 -0.51
C PHE A 136 -32.54 12.30 -0.35
N ASN A 137 -32.26 11.50 0.68
CA ASN A 137 -30.93 10.89 0.91
C ASN A 137 -30.97 9.40 0.59
N ASP A 138 -30.67 9.02 -0.66
CA ASP A 138 -30.62 7.61 -1.09
C ASP A 138 -29.26 6.98 -0.78
N ARG A 139 -28.99 6.74 0.51
CA ARG A 139 -27.82 5.96 0.98
C ARG A 139 -28.18 4.71 1.79
N ARG A 140 -29.40 4.16 1.60
CA ARG A 140 -29.76 2.85 2.16
C ARG A 140 -29.06 1.73 1.39
N SER A 141 -28.01 1.16 1.97
CA SER A 141 -27.50 -0.15 1.53
C SER A 141 -28.49 -1.24 1.98
N LYS A 142 -29.40 -1.64 1.10
CA LYS A 142 -30.29 -2.77 1.34
C LYS A 142 -29.54 -4.07 1.02
N VAL A 143 -29.04 -4.77 2.04
CA VAL A 143 -28.52 -6.13 1.86
C VAL A 143 -29.71 -7.09 1.88
N THR A 144 -30.21 -7.46 0.71
CA THR A 144 -31.19 -8.55 0.57
C THR A 144 -30.46 -9.88 0.62
N PHE A 145 -30.59 -10.60 1.75
CA PHE A 145 -30.31 -12.03 1.76
C PHE A 145 -31.44 -12.73 1.00
N GLY A 146 -31.10 -13.33 -0.14
CA GLY A 146 -32.07 -14.12 -0.90
C GLY A 146 -32.58 -15.26 -0.02
N SER A 147 -33.91 -15.35 0.14
CA SER A 147 -34.53 -16.55 0.70
C SER A 147 -34.30 -17.68 -0.29
N GLY A 148 -33.37 -18.58 0.03
CA GLY A 148 -33.16 -19.82 -0.72
C GLY A 148 -34.48 -20.57 -0.83
N SER A 149 -34.89 -20.84 -2.07
CA SER A 149 -35.82 -21.90 -2.43
C SER A 149 -35.02 -23.00 -3.09
#